data_AF-A0A352RS89-F1
#
_entry.id   AF-A0A352RS89-F1
#
_cell.length_a   1.000
_cell.length_b   1.000
_cell.length_c   1.000
_cell.angle_alpha   90.00
_cell.angle_beta   90.00
_cell.angle_gamma   90.00
#
_symmetry.space_group_name_H-M   'P 1'
#
loop_
_entity.id
_entity.type
_entity.pdbx_description
1 polymer ?
#
loop_
_entity_poly.entity_id
_entity_poly.type
_entity_poly.pdbx_seq_one_letter_code
_entity_poly.pdbx_strand_id
1 'polypeptide(L)' 'SGRSAINQAPITGESLPVEKAEGDQVFAGTINETGSFEYKVTAGASDST' A
#
# COMPACT_ATOMS: atom_id res chain seq x y z
N SER A 1 -9.89 -9.00 7.60
CA SER A 1 -10.17 -7.63 8.09
C SER A 1 -8.96 -7.03 8.76
N GLY A 2 -8.19 -6.23 8.01
CA GLY A 2 -7.09 -5.42 8.52
C GLY A 2 -7.26 -3.97 8.06
N ARG A 3 -6.95 -3.02 8.95
CA ARG A 3 -6.77 -1.61 8.61
C ARG A 3 -5.34 -1.24 8.93
N SER A 4 -4.72 -0.47 8.05
CA SER A 4 -3.31 -0.13 8.16
C SER A 4 -3.03 1.21 7.49
N ALA A 5 -2.18 2.01 8.11
CA ALA A 5 -1.68 3.23 7.52
C ALA A 5 -0.48 2.91 6.62
N ILE A 6 -0.57 3.31 5.35
CA ILE A 6 0.45 3.07 4.33
C ILE A 6 1.04 4.39 3.86
N ASN A 7 2.36 4.48 3.90
CA ASN A 7 3.13 5.57 3.33
C ASN A 7 3.38 5.31 1.83
N GLN A 8 2.85 6.22 1.01
CA GLN A 8 2.99 6.18 -0.45
C GLN A 8 3.97 7.24 -0.97
N ALA A 9 4.68 7.97 -0.10
CA ALA A 9 5.66 8.99 -0.50
C ALA A 9 6.68 8.50 -1.53
N PRO A 10 7.19 7.24 -1.49
CA PRO A 10 8.09 6.73 -2.52
C PRO A 10 7.49 6.65 -3.94
N ILE A 11 6.17 6.67 -4.07
CA ILE A 11 5.43 6.51 -5.34
C ILE A 11 4.71 7.80 -5.74
N THR A 12 3.99 8.46 -4.82
CA THR A 12 3.11 9.60 -5.11
C THR A 12 3.70 10.95 -4.69
N GLY A 13 4.71 10.98 -3.83
CA GLY A 13 5.27 12.20 -3.24
C GLY A 13 4.46 12.79 -2.08
N GLU A 14 3.36 12.16 -1.66
CA GLU A 14 2.56 12.62 -0.53
C GLU A 14 3.16 12.16 0.80
N SER A 15 3.46 13.11 1.70
CA SER A 15 4.13 12.81 2.97
C SER A 15 3.22 12.29 4.08
N LEU A 16 1.90 12.35 3.89
CA LEU A 16 0.94 11.88 4.88
C LEU A 16 0.57 10.41 4.61
N PRO A 17 0.67 9.52 5.61
CA PRO A 17 0.20 8.14 5.48
C PRO A 17 -1.29 8.07 5.16
N VAL A 18 -1.68 7.14 4.28
CA VAL A 18 -3.06 6.92 3.87
C VAL A 18 -3.59 5.65 4.52
N GLU A 19 -4.75 5.74 5.18
CA GLU A 19 -5.42 4.55 5.71
C GLU A 19 -5.91 3.64 4.59
N LYS A 20 -5.72 2.33 4.75
CA LYS A 20 -6.22 1.30 3.84
C LYS A 20 -7.15 0.35 4.57
N ALA A 21 -8.24 0.01 3.89
CA ALA A 21 -9.23 -0.98 4.30
C ALA A 21 -9.40 -2.06 3.22
N GLU A 22 -10.24 -3.06 3.51
CA GLU A 22 -10.56 -4.12 2.56
C GLU A 22 -11.15 -3.54 1.26
N GLY A 23 -10.56 -3.92 0.13
CA GLY A 23 -10.95 -3.45 -1.21
C GLY A 23 -10.09 -2.31 -1.75
N ASP A 24 -9.29 -1.65 -0.91
CA ASP A 24 -8.40 -0.58 -1.37
C ASP A 24 -7.17 -1.13 -2.10
N GLN A 25 -6.77 -0.44 -3.16
CA GLN A 25 -5.52 -0.74 -3.85
C GLN A 25 -4.31 -0.30 -3.04
N VAL A 26 -3.29 -1.15 -3.05
CA VAL A 26 -1.97 -0.92 -2.46
C VAL A 26 -0.94 -1.04 -3.58
N PHE A 27 0.01 -0.11 -3.62
CA PHE A 27 1.04 -0.09 -4.65
C PHE A 27 2.32 -0.77 -4.15
N ALA A 28 3.04 -1.40 -5.08
CA ALA A 28 4.37 -1.92 -4.82
C ALA A 28 5.29 -0.76 -4.41
N GLY A 29 6.20 -1.00 -3.45
CA GLY A 29 7.13 0.04 -2.96
C GLY A 29 6.56 0.95 -1.87
N THR A 30 5.30 0.76 -1.47
CA THR A 30 4.72 1.48 -0.31
C THR A 30 5.18 0.86 1.02
N ILE A 31 5.25 1.67 2.07
CA ILE A 31 5.68 1.24 3.40
C ILE A 31 4.46 1.15 4.32
N ASN A 32 4.19 -0.03 4.86
CA ASN A 32 3.20 -0.18 5.93
C ASN A 32 3.79 0.34 7.25
N GLU A 33 3.16 1.35 7.84
CA GLU A 33 3.63 1.95 9.10
C GLU A 33 2.97 1.30 10.33
N THR A 34 1.69 0.94 10.24
CA THR A 34 0.93 0.41 11.40
C THR A 34 -0.01 -0.71 11.01
N GLY A 35 -0.10 -1.72 11.89
CA GLY A 35 -0.95 -2.89 11.68
C GLY A 35 -0.40 -3.89 10.67
N SER A 36 -1.19 -4.90 10.35
CA SER A 36 -0.89 -5.87 9.31
C SER A 36 -2.19 -6.29 8.62
N PHE A 37 -2.09 -6.59 7.33
CA PHE A 37 -3.20 -7.07 6.55
C PHE A 37 -2.71 -7.98 5.43
N GLU A 38 -3.57 -8.90 5.03
CA GLU A 38 -3.36 -9.71 3.84
C GLU A 38 -3.82 -8.93 2.61
N TYR A 39 -3.06 -9.01 1.53
CA TYR A 39 -3.41 -8.39 0.26
C TYR A 39 -3.18 -9.36 -0.89
N LYS A 40 -3.96 -9.17 -1.96
CA LYS A 40 -3.84 -9.94 -3.18
C LYS A 40 -2.96 -9.18 -4.18
N VAL A 41 -1.92 -9.85 -4.68
CA VAL A 41 -1.09 -9.31 -5.77
C VAL A 41 -1.94 -9.22 -7.04
N THR A 42 -2.00 -8.02 -7.62
CA THR A 42 -2.77 -7.74 -8.86
C THR A 42 -1.88 -7.43 -10.08
N ALA A 43 -0.59 -7.16 -9.85
CA ALA A 43 0.42 -6.95 -10.89
C ALA A 43 1.75 -7.61 -10.46
N GLY A 44 2.44 -8.28 -11.38
CA GLY A 44 3.73 -8.90 -11.10
C GLY A 44 4.84 -7.86 -10.96
N ALA A 45 5.95 -8.21 -10.33
CA ALA A 45 7.11 -7.31 -10.21
C ALA A 45 7.69 -6.85 -11.57
N SER A 46 7.38 -7.57 -12.65
CA SER A 46 7.73 -7.22 -14.03
C SER A 46 6.80 -6.15 -14.66
N ASP A 47 5.67 -5.85 -14.02
CA ASP A 47 4.65 -4.91 -14.51
C ASP A 47 4.69 -3.56 -13.77
N SER A 48 5.58 -3.39 -12.79
CA SER A 48 5.77 -2.13 -12.05
C SER A 48 6.98 -1.37 -12.59
N THR A 49 6.74 -0.28 -13.34
CA THR A 49 7.76 0.72 -13.72
C THR A 49 7.90 1.81 -12.67
#